data_AF-A0A9E1IEF8-F1
#
_entry.id   AF-A0A9E1IEF8-F1
#
_cell.length_a   1.000
_cell.length_b   1.000
_cell.length_c   1.000
_cell.angle_alpha   90.00
_cell.angle_beta   90.00
_cell.angle_gamma   90.00
#
_symmetry.space_group_name_H-M   'P 1'
#
loop_
_entity.id
_entity.type
_entity.pdbx_description
1 polymer ?
#
loop_
_entity_poly.entity_id
_entity_poly.type
_entity_poly.pdbx_seq_one_letter_code
_entity_poly.pdbx_strand_id
1 'polypeptide(L)'
;MGKLFSTGALVALLSGCNGAGGGLEGVWLFELVPMSTPECDTEITENFKDAKPAETDTFEEWTFSTEGENSPIAGFAQFAAAKNGEMIMVFDGAIYRGASEKSDWTFTWEGTTDEVNSQEHNAGYTYRISQVAASTRTFTFSLQKGMLSGGAWKLATDEDTLWEETDEWDVSNNVLVGQIPAPNYLVDEFGALYINQPNKRDCNDALCDIQLVQTCEASAAFTGYWTGYSEEGAYDGINNALQPAGYNP
;
A
#
# COMPACT_ATOMS: atom_id res chain seq x y z
N MET A 1 -77.17 -14.59 24.27
CA MET A 1 -76.35 -13.36 24.30
C MET A 1 -75.28 -13.59 25.36
N GLY A 2 -74.04 -13.98 25.08
CA GLY A 2 -73.18 -13.64 23.95
C GLY A 2 -72.23 -12.52 24.40
N LYS A 3 -71.04 -12.90 24.89
CA LYS A 3 -69.75 -12.21 24.66
C LYS A 3 -68.60 -12.94 25.37
N LEU A 4 -67.85 -13.71 24.56
CA LEU A 4 -66.45 -14.09 24.80
C LEU A 4 -65.57 -12.85 24.64
N PHE A 5 -64.52 -12.73 25.45
CA PHE A 5 -63.21 -12.18 25.06
C PHE A 5 -62.16 -12.92 25.90
N SER A 6 -61.52 -13.94 25.33
CA SER A 6 -60.27 -13.85 24.54
C SER A 6 -59.04 -13.81 25.46
N THR A 7 -58.61 -15.01 25.83
CA THR A 7 -57.31 -15.36 26.40
C THR A 7 -56.22 -14.91 25.42
N GLY A 8 -55.52 -13.82 25.73
CA GLY A 8 -54.33 -13.40 24.99
C GLY A 8 -53.17 -14.32 25.34
N ALA A 9 -52.90 -15.29 24.46
CA ALA A 9 -51.68 -16.07 24.51
C ALA A 9 -50.50 -15.15 24.18
N LEU A 10 -49.62 -14.95 25.16
CA LEU A 10 -48.32 -14.33 24.96
C LEU A 10 -47.48 -15.33 24.13
N VAL A 11 -47.43 -15.13 22.83
CA VAL A 11 -46.46 -15.80 21.96
C VAL A 11 -45.10 -15.25 22.34
N ALA A 12 -44.40 -15.95 23.21
CA ALA A 12 -42.96 -15.81 23.37
C ALA A 12 -42.34 -16.21 22.02
N LEU A 13 -42.07 -15.21 21.17
CA LEU A 13 -41.11 -15.31 20.10
C LEU A 13 -39.75 -15.57 20.74
N LEU A 14 -39.49 -16.84 21.03
CA LEU A 14 -38.15 -17.38 21.12
C LEU A 14 -37.56 -17.27 19.71
N SER A 15 -37.15 -16.05 19.34
CA SER A 15 -36.18 -15.82 18.29
C SER A 15 -34.91 -16.52 18.77
N GLY A 16 -34.80 -17.78 18.37
CA GLY A 16 -33.62 -18.59 18.59
C GLY A 16 -32.42 -17.83 18.04
N CYS A 17 -31.49 -17.49 18.93
CA CYS A 17 -30.08 -17.29 18.56
C CYS A 17 -29.51 -18.64 18.13
N ASN A 18 -30.01 -19.19 17.02
CA ASN A 18 -29.30 -20.18 16.23
C ASN A 18 -28.43 -19.39 15.24
N GLY A 19 -27.29 -18.91 15.72
CA GLY A 19 -26.23 -18.31 14.92
C GLY A 19 -24.91 -19.07 15.08
N ALA A 20 -24.95 -20.35 15.48
CA ALA A 20 -23.77 -21.22 15.42
C ALA A 20 -23.57 -21.65 13.96
N GLY A 21 -22.62 -21.02 13.26
CA GLY A 21 -22.12 -21.42 11.95
C GLY A 21 -22.59 -20.54 10.79
N GLY A 22 -21.92 -19.40 10.56
CA GLY A 22 -22.12 -18.61 9.33
C GLY A 22 -21.69 -17.15 9.36
N GLY A 23 -21.14 -16.64 10.46
CA GLY A 23 -20.60 -15.28 10.57
C GLY A 23 -19.10 -15.20 10.24
N LEU A 24 -18.62 -14.00 9.90
CA LEU A 24 -17.21 -13.74 9.59
C LEU A 24 -16.32 -13.65 10.85
N GLU A 25 -16.90 -13.37 12.03
CA GLU A 25 -16.17 -13.18 13.28
C GLU A 25 -15.32 -14.41 13.69
N GLY A 26 -14.16 -14.13 14.30
CA GLY A 26 -13.22 -15.15 14.77
C GLY A 26 -11.88 -15.12 14.05
N VAL A 27 -11.07 -16.15 14.24
CA VAL A 27 -9.72 -16.26 13.68
C VAL A 27 -9.74 -17.12 12.42
N TRP A 28 -9.10 -16.61 11.37
CA TRP A 28 -9.01 -17.24 10.05
C TRP A 28 -7.55 -17.38 9.64
N LEU A 29 -7.22 -18.50 8.99
CA LEU A 29 -5.95 -18.71 8.32
C LEU A 29 -6.09 -18.24 6.88
N PHE A 30 -5.27 -17.27 6.49
CA PHE A 30 -5.15 -16.79 5.12
C PHE A 30 -3.96 -17.48 4.47
N GLU A 31 -4.17 -18.00 3.26
CA GLU A 31 -3.09 -18.42 2.36
C GLU A 31 -3.07 -17.45 1.18
N LEU A 32 -2.03 -16.63 1.13
CA LEU A 32 -1.82 -15.57 0.15
C LEU A 32 -0.95 -16.10 -0.98
N VAL A 33 -1.44 -15.96 -2.21
CA VAL A 33 -0.59 -16.09 -3.38
C VAL A 33 0.32 -14.85 -3.42
N PRO A 34 1.64 -15.02 -3.59
CA PRO A 34 2.55 -13.89 -3.78
C PRO A 34 2.10 -13.03 -4.95
N MET A 35 2.14 -11.71 -4.79
CA MET A 35 1.88 -10.78 -5.87
C MET A 35 2.93 -10.91 -6.97
N SER A 36 2.52 -10.74 -8.22
CA SER A 36 3.45 -10.46 -9.31
C SER A 36 4.15 -9.12 -9.07
N THR A 37 5.22 -8.86 -9.82
CA THR A 37 5.80 -7.53 -9.91
C THR A 37 4.68 -6.52 -10.21
N PRO A 38 4.57 -5.42 -9.42
CA PRO A 38 3.57 -4.40 -9.67
C PRO A 38 3.77 -3.73 -11.02
N GLU A 39 2.67 -3.36 -11.66
CA GLU A 39 2.69 -2.45 -12.80
C GLU A 39 2.82 -1.03 -12.25
N CYS A 40 3.83 -0.29 -12.69
CA CYS A 40 4.12 1.05 -12.20
C CYS A 40 4.12 2.05 -13.35
N ASP A 41 3.35 3.12 -13.18
CA ASP A 41 3.44 4.31 -14.01
C ASP A 41 4.37 5.32 -13.33
N THR A 42 5.14 6.05 -14.12
CA THR A 42 6.10 7.04 -13.61
C THR A 42 5.97 8.33 -14.40
N GLU A 43 5.76 9.43 -13.70
CA GLU A 43 5.71 10.79 -14.23
C GLU A 43 6.87 11.60 -13.66
N ILE A 44 7.60 12.29 -14.54
CA ILE A 44 8.71 13.17 -14.17
C ILE A 44 8.37 14.58 -14.64
N THR A 45 8.37 15.53 -13.71
CA THR A 45 8.32 16.96 -14.01
C THR A 45 9.57 17.65 -13.48
N GLU A 46 9.98 18.72 -14.15
CA GLU A 46 11.26 19.39 -13.94
C GLU A 46 11.22 20.82 -14.47
N ASN A 47 12.16 21.66 -14.02
CA ASN A 47 12.22 23.07 -14.40
C ASN A 47 13.56 23.52 -15.03
N PHE A 48 14.40 22.58 -15.48
CA PHE A 48 15.67 22.84 -16.14
C PHE A 48 15.45 23.39 -17.56
N LYS A 49 16.34 24.27 -18.00
CA LYS A 49 16.20 24.98 -19.30
C LYS A 49 16.61 24.13 -20.50
N ASP A 50 17.68 23.38 -20.33
CA ASP A 50 18.39 22.67 -21.40
C ASP A 50 18.35 21.14 -21.20
N ALA A 51 17.41 20.67 -20.38
CA ALA A 51 17.22 19.26 -20.08
C ALA A 51 15.80 18.83 -20.42
N LYS A 52 15.60 17.52 -20.51
CA LYS A 52 14.29 16.88 -20.57
C LYS A 52 14.35 15.55 -19.83
N PRO A 53 13.20 15.01 -19.40
CA PRO A 53 13.14 13.64 -18.88
C PRO A 53 13.79 12.65 -19.85
N ALA A 54 14.66 11.80 -19.33
CA ALA A 54 15.25 10.69 -20.06
C ALA A 54 14.12 9.77 -20.52
N GLU A 55 14.10 9.42 -21.81
CA GLU A 55 13.15 8.42 -22.29
C GLU A 55 13.47 7.07 -21.65
N THR A 56 12.49 6.48 -20.97
CA THR A 56 12.59 5.16 -20.34
C THR A 56 12.67 4.02 -21.36
N ASP A 57 12.46 4.30 -22.65
CA ASP A 57 12.02 3.32 -23.64
C ASP A 57 13.07 2.87 -24.67
N THR A 58 14.37 3.07 -24.45
CA THR A 58 15.38 2.74 -25.48
C THR A 58 16.42 1.69 -25.10
N PHE A 59 16.13 0.83 -24.12
CA PHE A 59 16.76 -0.49 -24.10
C PHE A 59 15.98 -1.43 -25.02
N GLU A 60 16.56 -1.74 -26.18
CA GLU A 60 16.07 -2.73 -27.13
C GLU A 60 15.49 -3.99 -26.44
N GLU A 61 14.22 -4.28 -26.72
CA GLU A 61 13.53 -5.59 -26.85
C GLU A 61 14.02 -6.85 -26.08
N TRP A 62 14.66 -6.75 -24.92
CA TRP A 62 14.89 -7.92 -24.08
C TRP A 62 13.64 -8.24 -23.26
N THR A 63 12.88 -9.24 -23.68
CA THR A 63 11.88 -9.88 -22.80
C THR A 63 12.63 -10.69 -21.75
N PHE A 64 12.79 -10.15 -20.55
CA PHE A 64 13.27 -10.91 -19.40
C PHE A 64 12.09 -11.67 -18.79
N SER A 65 12.10 -13.00 -18.87
CA SER A 65 11.16 -13.86 -18.13
C SER A 65 11.87 -14.45 -16.92
N THR A 66 11.39 -14.12 -15.72
CA THR A 66 11.80 -14.78 -14.48
C THR A 66 10.70 -15.74 -14.08
N GLU A 67 10.99 -17.04 -14.08
CA GLU A 67 10.10 -18.06 -13.51
C GLU A 67 10.60 -18.42 -12.11
N GLY A 68 9.74 -18.25 -11.11
CA GLY A 68 10.01 -18.63 -9.73
C GLY A 68 8.76 -19.22 -9.10
N GLU A 69 8.90 -20.36 -8.43
CA GLU A 69 7.86 -20.93 -7.59
C GLU A 69 8.05 -20.41 -6.16
N ASN A 70 7.23 -19.44 -5.76
CA ASN A 70 7.19 -18.99 -4.39
C ASN A 70 6.16 -19.82 -3.61
N SER A 71 6.53 -20.24 -2.39
CA SER A 71 5.57 -20.88 -1.49
C SER A 71 4.48 -19.87 -1.09
N PRO A 72 3.21 -20.28 -0.97
CA PRO A 72 2.16 -19.42 -0.44
C PRO A 72 2.55 -18.88 0.93
N ILE A 73 2.27 -17.60 1.16
CA ILE A 73 2.47 -16.97 2.48
C ILE A 73 1.23 -17.27 3.30
N ALA A 74 1.38 -17.82 4.50
CA ALA A 74 0.25 -18.05 5.40
C ALA A 74 0.30 -17.09 6.59
N GLY A 75 -0.86 -16.53 6.95
CA GLY A 75 -0.99 -15.64 8.10
C GLY A 75 -2.36 -15.72 8.75
N PHE A 76 -2.48 -15.30 10.00
CA PHE A 76 -3.75 -15.31 10.70
C PHE A 76 -4.40 -13.93 10.70
N ALA A 77 -5.68 -13.91 10.29
CA ALA A 77 -6.54 -12.74 10.37
C ALA A 77 -7.56 -12.91 11.49
N GLN A 78 -7.81 -11.87 12.28
CA GLN A 78 -8.89 -11.84 13.26
C GLN A 78 -9.99 -10.88 12.80
N PHE A 79 -11.22 -11.36 12.76
CA PHE A 79 -12.39 -10.54 12.50
C PHE A 79 -13.20 -10.31 13.76
N ALA A 80 -13.60 -9.06 14.00
CA ALA A 80 -14.46 -8.69 15.12
C ALA A 80 -15.45 -7.60 14.71
N ALA A 81 -16.70 -7.71 15.17
CA ALA A 81 -17.65 -6.63 14.99
C ALA A 81 -17.19 -5.35 15.70
N ALA A 82 -17.34 -4.24 15.01
CA ALA A 82 -17.20 -2.89 15.55
C ALA A 82 -18.59 -2.27 15.80
N LYS A 83 -18.61 -1.04 16.29
CA LYS A 83 -19.86 -0.30 16.51
C LYS A 83 -20.58 -0.08 15.16
N ASN A 84 -21.90 0.05 15.20
CA ASN A 84 -22.74 0.39 14.05
C ASN A 84 -22.75 -0.63 12.88
N GLY A 85 -22.41 -1.90 13.14
CA GLY A 85 -22.45 -2.95 12.11
C GLY A 85 -21.24 -2.97 11.18
N GLU A 86 -20.20 -2.18 11.47
CA GLU A 86 -18.90 -2.29 10.83
C GLU A 86 -18.17 -3.56 11.31
N MET A 87 -17.25 -4.08 10.49
CA MET A 87 -16.36 -5.18 10.85
C MET A 87 -14.92 -4.67 10.82
N ILE A 88 -14.08 -5.13 11.73
CA ILE A 88 -12.63 -4.90 11.64
C ILE A 88 -11.92 -6.22 11.36
N MET A 89 -10.84 -6.15 10.59
CA MET A 89 -9.90 -7.25 10.41
C MET A 89 -8.54 -6.82 10.95
N VAL A 90 -7.95 -7.63 11.83
CA VAL A 90 -6.56 -7.49 12.25
C VAL A 90 -5.73 -8.51 11.50
N PHE A 91 -4.75 -8.05 10.74
CA PHE A 91 -3.86 -8.89 9.95
C PHE A 91 -2.49 -8.22 9.87
N ASP A 92 -1.42 -8.98 10.12
CA ASP A 92 -0.03 -8.50 10.07
C ASP A 92 0.21 -7.21 10.90
N GLY A 93 -0.40 -7.14 12.09
CA GLY A 93 -0.30 -5.98 12.99
C GLY A 93 -1.04 -4.72 12.53
N ALA A 94 -1.72 -4.76 11.37
CA ALA A 94 -2.54 -3.66 10.87
C ALA A 94 -4.04 -3.91 11.09
N ILE A 95 -4.79 -2.82 11.25
CA ILE A 95 -6.25 -2.84 11.40
C ILE A 95 -6.88 -2.37 10.10
N TYR A 96 -7.67 -3.23 9.48
CA TYR A 96 -8.41 -2.97 8.26
C TYR A 96 -9.88 -2.73 8.59
N ARG A 97 -10.48 -1.72 7.94
CA ARG A 97 -11.90 -1.41 8.08
C ARG A 97 -12.70 -2.18 7.05
N GLY A 98 -13.69 -2.93 7.52
CA GLY A 98 -14.55 -3.78 6.72
C GLY A 98 -15.87 -3.11 6.35
N ALA A 99 -16.20 -3.14 5.08
CA ALA A 99 -17.54 -2.85 4.56
C ALA A 99 -18.11 -4.10 3.88
N SER A 100 -19.41 -4.32 3.99
CA SER A 100 -20.11 -5.41 3.32
C SER A 100 -21.10 -4.89 2.31
N GLU A 101 -21.10 -5.45 1.11
CA GLU A 101 -22.20 -5.34 0.17
C GLU A 101 -22.79 -6.74 -0.08
N LYS A 102 -23.99 -6.99 0.46
CA LYS A 102 -24.64 -8.31 0.44
C LYS A 102 -23.77 -9.40 1.08
N SER A 103 -23.16 -10.28 0.29
CA SER A 103 -22.31 -11.40 0.72
C SER A 103 -20.82 -11.10 0.61
N ASP A 104 -20.47 -9.95 0.03
CA ASP A 104 -19.11 -9.61 -0.34
C ASP A 104 -18.57 -8.61 0.66
N TRP A 105 -17.36 -8.86 1.12
CA TRP A 105 -16.66 -8.06 2.10
C TRP A 105 -15.44 -7.42 1.47
N THR A 106 -15.22 -6.15 1.81
CA THR A 106 -14.04 -5.39 1.44
C THR A 106 -13.41 -4.83 2.71
N PHE A 107 -12.14 -5.16 2.95
CA PHE A 107 -11.35 -4.67 4.06
C PHE A 107 -10.20 -3.82 3.55
N THR A 108 -10.15 -2.56 3.97
CA THR A 108 -9.16 -1.60 3.48
C THR A 108 -8.32 -1.05 4.62
N TRP A 109 -7.02 -0.97 4.37
CA TRP A 109 -6.05 -0.24 5.19
C TRP A 109 -5.36 0.79 4.29
N GLU A 110 -5.17 1.98 4.85
CA GLU A 110 -4.47 3.09 4.21
C GLU A 110 -3.33 3.53 5.13
N GLY A 111 -2.14 3.70 4.56
CA GLY A 111 -0.98 4.22 5.24
C GLY A 111 -0.40 5.38 4.46
N THR A 112 0.12 6.37 5.17
CA THR A 112 0.86 7.48 4.57
C THR A 112 2.15 7.70 5.33
N THR A 113 3.20 8.06 4.60
CA THR A 113 4.48 8.51 5.14
C THR A 113 4.85 9.82 4.45
N ASP A 114 5.38 10.76 5.22
CA ASP A 114 5.86 12.05 4.75
C ASP A 114 7.22 12.29 5.40
N GLU A 115 8.25 12.38 4.58
CA GLU A 115 9.62 12.62 4.99
C GLU A 115 10.16 13.86 4.26
N VAL A 116 10.72 14.79 5.03
CA VAL A 116 11.43 15.95 4.48
C VAL A 116 12.82 15.99 5.08
N ASN A 117 13.82 15.97 4.21
CA ASN A 117 15.22 16.17 4.58
C ASN A 117 15.75 17.41 3.87
N SER A 118 16.47 18.25 4.61
CA SER A 118 17.02 19.49 4.08
C SER A 118 18.46 19.66 4.55
N GLN A 119 19.28 20.22 3.67
CA GLN A 119 20.67 20.54 3.91
C GLN A 119 20.92 21.97 3.47
N GLU A 120 21.62 22.72 4.31
CA GLU A 120 21.96 24.11 4.05
C GLU A 120 23.46 24.32 4.28
N HIS A 121 24.06 25.14 3.42
CA HIS A 121 25.43 25.61 3.56
C HIS A 121 25.44 27.11 3.88
N ASN A 122 26.39 27.56 4.69
CA ASN A 122 26.52 28.98 5.07
C ASN A 122 26.77 29.93 3.89
N ALA A 123 27.18 29.39 2.74
CA ALA A 123 27.35 30.14 1.51
C ALA A 123 26.05 30.35 0.71
N GLY A 124 24.90 29.91 1.24
CA GLY A 124 23.59 30.11 0.62
C GLY A 124 23.13 28.99 -0.31
N TYR A 125 23.80 27.84 -0.30
CA TYR A 125 23.34 26.64 -0.99
C TYR A 125 22.32 25.89 -0.11
N THR A 126 21.21 25.49 -0.71
CA THR A 126 20.19 24.66 -0.09
C THR A 126 19.86 23.48 -1.00
N TYR A 127 19.72 22.32 -0.38
CA TYR A 127 19.17 21.11 -0.98
C TYR A 127 18.04 20.57 -0.11
N ARG A 128 16.95 20.14 -0.73
CA ARG A 128 15.80 19.55 -0.06
C ARG A 128 15.32 18.34 -0.84
N ILE A 129 14.94 17.30 -0.10
CA ILE A 129 14.18 16.17 -0.62
C ILE A 129 12.91 16.05 0.22
N SER A 130 11.77 15.94 -0.46
CA SER A 130 10.47 15.66 0.11
C SER A 130 9.97 14.35 -0.48
N GLN A 131 9.55 13.41 0.36
CA GLN A 131 9.00 12.13 -0.07
C GLN A 131 7.66 11.93 0.62
N VAL A 132 6.61 11.86 -0.17
CA VAL A 132 5.27 11.52 0.29
C VAL A 132 4.93 10.18 -0.32
N ALA A 133 4.64 9.17 0.50
CA ALA A 133 4.16 7.90 0.01
C ALA A 133 2.81 7.56 0.64
N ALA A 134 1.87 7.11 -0.17
CA ALA A 134 0.59 6.56 0.23
C ALA A 134 0.52 5.10 -0.19
N SER A 135 -0.04 4.25 0.67
CA SER A 135 -0.27 2.85 0.35
C SER A 135 -1.69 2.46 0.75
N THR A 136 -2.39 1.80 -0.16
CA THR A 136 -3.70 1.22 0.08
C THR A 136 -3.62 -0.29 -0.07
N ARG A 137 -3.99 -1.02 0.98
CA ARG A 137 -4.12 -2.48 0.95
C ARG A 137 -5.58 -2.86 1.07
N THR A 138 -6.09 -3.61 0.11
CA THR A 138 -7.51 -4.00 0.08
C THR A 138 -7.66 -5.51 -0.05
N PHE A 139 -8.44 -6.13 0.84
CA PHE A 139 -8.88 -7.51 0.74
C PHE A 139 -10.35 -7.56 0.36
N THR A 140 -10.69 -8.29 -0.70
CA THR A 140 -12.07 -8.50 -1.13
C THR A 140 -12.37 -9.99 -1.21
N PHE A 141 -13.50 -10.44 -0.66
CA PHE A 141 -13.90 -11.85 -0.69
C PHE A 141 -15.40 -12.04 -0.41
N SER A 142 -15.92 -13.21 -0.77
CA SER A 142 -17.28 -13.64 -0.42
C SER A 142 -17.25 -14.77 0.61
N LEU A 143 -18.14 -14.70 1.61
CA LEU A 143 -18.29 -15.77 2.60
C LEU A 143 -19.26 -16.83 2.09
N GLN A 144 -18.79 -18.07 1.86
CA GLN A 144 -19.64 -19.19 1.46
C GLN A 144 -19.37 -20.43 2.31
N LYS A 145 -20.39 -20.91 3.02
CA LYS A 145 -20.34 -22.17 3.79
C LYS A 145 -19.14 -22.30 4.75
N GLY A 146 -18.74 -21.20 5.40
CA GLY A 146 -17.60 -21.18 6.34
C GLY A 146 -16.22 -21.15 5.66
N MET A 147 -16.16 -20.83 4.37
CA MET A 147 -14.93 -20.61 3.62
C MET A 147 -14.95 -19.23 2.97
N LEU A 148 -13.80 -18.55 2.95
CA LEU A 148 -13.65 -17.35 2.14
C LEU A 148 -13.38 -17.80 0.70
N SER A 149 -14.21 -17.34 -0.23
CA SER A 149 -14.15 -17.69 -1.64
C SER A 149 -13.97 -16.44 -2.49
N GLY A 150 -13.26 -16.58 -3.62
CA GLY A 150 -12.99 -15.46 -4.53
C GLY A 150 -12.12 -14.37 -3.91
N GLY A 151 -11.28 -14.73 -2.94
CA GLY A 151 -10.41 -13.78 -2.25
C GLY A 151 -9.40 -13.14 -3.20
N ALA A 152 -9.40 -11.81 -3.25
CA ALA A 152 -8.36 -11.02 -3.89
C ALA A 152 -7.78 -10.03 -2.88
N TRP A 153 -6.46 -9.91 -2.85
CA TRP A 153 -5.78 -8.86 -2.10
C TRP A 153 -5.02 -7.97 -3.07
N LYS A 154 -5.16 -6.66 -2.87
CA LYS A 154 -4.61 -5.61 -3.73
C LYS A 154 -3.71 -4.70 -2.92
N LEU A 155 -2.63 -4.27 -3.54
CA LEU A 155 -1.73 -3.23 -3.06
C LEU A 155 -1.68 -2.15 -4.12
N ALA A 156 -2.05 -0.94 -3.75
CA ALA A 156 -1.78 0.26 -4.54
C ALA A 156 -0.83 1.15 -3.75
N THR A 157 0.18 1.69 -4.40
CA THR A 157 1.11 2.66 -3.82
C THR A 157 1.23 3.87 -4.71
N ASP A 158 1.33 5.03 -4.10
CA ASP A 158 1.59 6.30 -4.75
C ASP A 158 2.78 6.94 -4.02
N GLU A 159 3.85 7.24 -4.74
CA GLU A 159 5.06 7.87 -4.20
C GLU A 159 5.36 9.14 -4.98
N ASP A 160 5.41 10.27 -4.28
CA ASP A 160 5.77 11.58 -4.79
C ASP A 160 7.09 11.99 -4.14
N THR A 161 8.16 11.98 -4.93
CA THR A 161 9.47 12.47 -4.51
C THR A 161 9.81 13.76 -5.23
N LEU A 162 10.02 14.83 -4.46
CA LEU A 162 10.48 16.13 -4.94
C LEU A 162 11.90 16.39 -4.44
N TRP A 163 12.82 16.64 -5.36
CA TRP A 163 14.13 17.19 -5.06
C TRP A 163 14.20 18.66 -5.46
N GLU A 164 14.74 19.50 -4.58
CA GLU A 164 14.99 20.92 -4.82
C GLU A 164 16.46 21.24 -4.50
N GLU A 165 17.12 22.03 -5.34
CA GLU A 165 18.50 22.47 -5.16
C GLU A 165 18.65 23.91 -5.62
N THR A 166 19.59 24.64 -5.03
CA THR A 166 19.94 25.98 -5.48
C THR A 166 20.50 25.95 -6.91
N ASP A 167 19.98 26.78 -7.80
CA ASP A 167 20.41 26.81 -9.22
C ASP A 167 21.85 27.34 -9.37
N GLU A 168 22.15 28.49 -8.74
CA GLU A 168 23.46 29.12 -8.85
C GLU A 168 24.20 29.13 -7.50
N TRP A 169 25.33 28.41 -7.42
CA TRP A 169 26.23 28.44 -6.26
C TRP A 169 27.71 28.51 -6.65
N ASP A 170 28.54 29.07 -5.78
CA ASP A 170 29.98 29.15 -6.01
C ASP A 170 30.67 27.81 -5.74
N VAL A 171 31.42 27.32 -6.74
CA VAL A 171 32.28 26.13 -6.68
C VAL A 171 33.28 26.14 -5.51
N SER A 172 33.70 27.32 -5.05
CA SER A 172 34.62 27.47 -3.92
C SER A 172 34.04 26.98 -2.59
N ASN A 173 32.72 26.79 -2.52
CA ASN A 173 32.01 26.31 -1.33
C ASN A 173 32.09 24.79 -1.14
N ASN A 174 32.66 24.05 -2.10
CA ASN A 174 32.87 22.59 -2.03
C ASN A 174 31.63 21.81 -1.53
N VAL A 175 30.47 22.19 -2.05
CA VAL A 175 29.21 21.50 -1.75
C VAL A 175 29.21 20.19 -2.52
N LEU A 176 29.45 19.08 -1.81
CA LEU A 176 29.53 17.73 -2.37
C LEU A 176 28.47 16.79 -1.77
N VAL A 177 27.62 17.28 -0.86
CA VAL A 177 26.62 16.47 -0.15
C VAL A 177 25.25 17.09 -0.39
N GLY A 178 24.29 16.23 -0.78
CA GLY A 178 22.91 16.64 -1.07
C GLY A 178 22.81 17.44 -2.37
N GLN A 179 22.74 16.76 -3.51
CA GLN A 179 22.52 17.35 -4.83
C GLN A 179 21.31 16.66 -5.48
N ILE A 180 20.62 17.34 -6.39
CA ILE A 180 19.57 16.71 -7.18
C ILE A 180 20.19 15.55 -7.98
N PRO A 181 19.59 14.35 -7.97
CA PRO A 181 20.04 13.22 -8.78
C PRO A 181 19.66 13.39 -10.27
N ALA A 182 19.86 14.57 -10.85
CA ALA A 182 19.50 14.90 -12.22
C ALA A 182 20.03 13.90 -13.26
N PRO A 183 21.27 13.37 -13.15
CA PRO A 183 21.78 12.39 -14.11
C PRO A 183 20.99 11.08 -14.19
N ASN A 184 20.15 10.78 -13.19
CA ASN A 184 19.33 9.57 -13.20
C ASN A 184 18.04 9.75 -14.00
N TYR A 185 17.60 10.99 -14.20
CA TYR A 185 16.26 11.31 -14.70
C TYR A 185 16.25 12.24 -15.90
N LEU A 186 17.32 13.02 -16.11
CA LEU A 186 17.36 14.07 -17.11
C LEU A 186 18.52 13.88 -18.10
N VAL A 187 18.26 14.19 -19.36
CA VAL A 187 19.26 14.26 -20.43
C VAL A 187 19.21 15.62 -21.13
N ASP A 188 20.33 16.04 -21.70
CA ASP A 188 20.42 17.25 -22.52
C ASP A 188 19.82 17.04 -23.93
N GLU A 189 19.86 18.08 -24.76
CA GLU A 189 19.38 18.05 -26.15
C GLU A 189 20.10 17.01 -27.03
N PHE A 190 21.28 16.54 -26.62
CA PHE A 190 22.10 15.54 -27.31
C PHE A 190 21.94 14.13 -26.72
N GLY A 191 21.14 13.96 -25.67
CA GLY A 191 20.94 12.69 -24.97
C GLY A 191 22.05 12.35 -23.95
N ALA A 192 22.93 13.29 -23.61
CA ALA A 192 23.91 13.09 -22.54
C ALA A 192 23.27 13.36 -21.17
N LEU A 193 23.76 12.68 -20.12
CA LEU A 193 23.23 12.85 -18.76
C LEU A 193 23.37 14.32 -18.31
N TYR A 194 22.29 14.87 -17.78
CA TYR A 194 22.24 16.24 -17.32
C TYR A 194 22.66 16.35 -15.84
N ILE A 195 23.38 17.42 -15.50
CA ILE A 195 23.78 17.71 -14.11
C ILE A 195 23.59 19.20 -13.87
N ASN A 196 23.03 19.56 -12.71
CA ASN A 196 23.04 20.94 -12.22
C ASN A 196 24.49 21.37 -11.93
N GLN A 197 24.91 22.55 -12.41
CA GLN A 197 26.31 22.99 -12.34
C GLN A 197 26.52 24.23 -11.48
N PRO A 198 27.63 24.29 -10.70
CA PRO A 198 27.99 25.50 -9.98
C PRO A 198 28.26 26.66 -10.95
N ASN A 199 27.91 27.87 -10.53
CA ASN A 199 28.07 29.12 -11.28
C ASN A 199 27.38 29.13 -12.67
N LYS A 200 26.35 28.31 -12.88
CA LYS A 200 25.57 28.27 -14.10
C LYS A 200 24.10 28.33 -13.75
N ARG A 201 23.32 29.06 -14.54
CA ARG A 201 21.87 29.16 -14.37
C ARG A 201 21.16 28.11 -15.22
N ASP A 202 20.99 26.93 -14.67
CA ASP A 202 20.43 25.75 -15.33
C ASP A 202 18.90 25.70 -15.28
N CYS A 203 18.26 26.42 -14.36
CA CYS A 203 16.82 26.29 -14.09
C CYS A 203 16.02 27.57 -14.37
N ASN A 204 14.72 27.42 -14.63
CA ASN A 204 13.85 28.55 -14.96
C ASN A 204 13.65 29.48 -13.76
N ASP A 205 13.60 28.90 -12.57
CA ASP A 205 13.44 29.60 -11.29
C ASP A 205 14.76 29.75 -10.52
N ALA A 206 14.68 30.20 -9.26
CA ALA A 206 15.85 30.33 -8.38
C ALA A 206 16.32 28.98 -7.79
N LEU A 207 15.42 28.01 -7.78
CA LEU A 207 15.70 26.62 -7.41
C LEU A 207 15.50 25.76 -8.64
N CYS A 208 16.37 24.77 -8.78
CA CYS A 208 16.15 23.63 -9.63
C CYS A 208 15.25 22.63 -8.92
N ASP A 209 14.35 21.98 -9.66
CA ASP A 209 13.50 20.93 -9.12
C ASP A 209 13.32 19.75 -10.09
N ILE A 210 13.18 18.57 -9.50
CA ILE A 210 12.69 17.36 -10.16
C ILE A 210 11.62 16.76 -9.25
N GLN A 211 10.42 16.55 -9.78
CA GLN A 211 9.36 15.81 -9.13
C GLN A 211 9.14 14.49 -9.86
N LEU A 212 9.20 13.39 -9.12
CA LEU A 212 8.95 12.04 -9.57
C LEU A 212 7.69 11.52 -8.87
N VAL A 213 6.64 11.28 -9.64
CA VAL A 213 5.42 10.62 -9.16
C VAL A 213 5.39 9.20 -9.70
N GLN A 214 5.33 8.21 -8.82
CA GLN A 214 5.22 6.81 -9.17
C GLN A 214 3.96 6.20 -8.56
N THR A 215 3.10 5.67 -9.42
CA THR A 215 1.89 4.95 -9.00
C THR A 215 2.03 3.50 -9.40
N CYS A 216 1.93 2.58 -8.44
CA CYS A 216 2.06 1.16 -8.67
C CYS A 216 0.83 0.39 -8.18
N GLU A 217 0.40 -0.62 -8.93
CA GLU A 217 -0.66 -1.53 -8.53
C GLU A 217 -0.26 -2.99 -8.68
N ALA A 218 -0.67 -3.82 -7.71
CA ALA A 218 -0.57 -5.26 -7.78
C ALA A 218 -1.80 -5.92 -7.16
N SER A 219 -2.15 -7.11 -7.65
CA SER A 219 -3.24 -7.92 -7.13
C SER A 219 -2.87 -9.40 -7.17
N ALA A 220 -3.26 -10.14 -6.15
CA ALA A 220 -3.17 -11.59 -6.15
C ALA A 220 -4.38 -12.24 -5.48
N ALA A 221 -4.57 -13.52 -5.75
CA ALA A 221 -5.61 -14.30 -5.10
C ALA A 221 -5.20 -14.68 -3.67
N PHE A 222 -6.20 -14.95 -2.83
CA PHE A 222 -5.98 -15.59 -1.54
C PHE A 222 -7.14 -16.50 -1.18
N THR A 223 -6.89 -17.44 -0.28
CA THR A 223 -7.91 -18.29 0.33
C THR A 223 -7.92 -18.09 1.85
N GLY A 224 -9.09 -18.32 2.45
CA GLY A 224 -9.28 -18.15 3.90
C GLY A 224 -10.05 -19.30 4.51
N TYR A 225 -9.51 -19.85 5.59
CA TYR A 225 -10.07 -21.00 6.32
C TYR A 225 -10.37 -20.61 7.76
N TRP A 226 -11.60 -20.88 8.21
CA TRP A 226 -11.95 -20.67 9.60
C TRP A 226 -11.18 -21.65 10.49
N THR A 227 -10.49 -21.13 11.51
CA THR A 227 -9.62 -21.95 12.37
C THR A 227 -10.39 -22.71 13.46
N GLY A 228 -11.67 -22.38 13.69
CA GLY A 228 -12.44 -22.88 14.82
C GLY A 228 -12.31 -22.03 16.11
N TYR A 229 -11.39 -21.06 16.15
CA TYR A 229 -11.20 -20.19 17.29
C TYR A 229 -11.99 -18.88 17.16
N SER A 230 -12.59 -18.45 18.28
CA SER A 230 -13.43 -17.24 18.36
C SER A 230 -12.98 -16.25 19.44
N GLU A 231 -12.00 -16.61 20.29
CA GLU A 231 -11.55 -15.77 21.41
C GLU A 231 -10.24 -15.03 21.08
N GLU A 232 -10.13 -13.79 21.56
CA GLU A 232 -8.97 -12.89 21.36
C GLU A 232 -7.66 -13.51 21.85
N GLY A 233 -7.67 -14.23 22.97
CA GLY A 233 -6.48 -14.90 23.51
C GLY A 233 -5.92 -16.05 22.64
N ALA A 234 -6.71 -16.57 21.70
CA ALA A 234 -6.22 -17.56 20.73
C ALA A 234 -5.35 -16.89 19.66
N TYR A 235 -5.62 -15.63 19.30
CA TYR A 235 -4.86 -14.91 18.28
C TYR A 235 -3.42 -14.65 18.71
N ASP A 236 -3.20 -14.17 19.94
CA ASP A 236 -1.86 -13.92 20.48
C ASP A 236 -1.01 -15.20 20.57
N GLY A 237 -1.62 -16.33 20.95
CA GLY A 237 -0.93 -17.62 21.01
C GLY A 237 -0.54 -18.16 19.63
N ILE A 238 -1.37 -17.89 18.62
CA ILE A 238 -1.21 -18.38 17.25
C ILE A 238 -0.25 -17.50 16.45
N ASN A 239 -0.29 -16.17 16.60
CA ASN A 239 0.61 -15.26 15.88
C ASN A 239 2.08 -15.43 16.31
N ASN A 240 2.31 -15.92 17.54
CA ASN A 240 3.63 -16.32 18.03
C ASN A 240 4.12 -17.67 17.46
N ALA A 241 3.23 -18.48 16.88
CA ALA A 241 3.60 -19.69 16.15
C ALA A 241 4.00 -19.30 14.71
N LEU A 242 5.14 -18.64 14.59
CA LEU A 242 5.71 -18.25 13.30
C LEU A 242 5.84 -19.48 12.39
N GLN A 243 5.42 -19.36 11.12
CA GLN A 243 5.95 -20.24 10.10
C GLN A 243 7.47 -20.07 10.10
N PRO A 244 8.28 -21.16 10.08
CA PRO A 244 9.71 -21.01 9.88
C PRO A 244 9.88 -20.22 8.57
N ALA A 245 10.49 -19.05 8.66
CA ALA A 245 10.65 -18.15 7.53
C ALA A 245 11.24 -18.94 6.36
N GLY A 246 10.45 -19.10 5.30
CA GLY A 246 10.99 -19.32 3.97
C GLY A 246 11.76 -18.06 3.62
N TYR A 247 13.02 -18.04 4.04
CA TYR A 247 13.97 -16.98 3.78
C TYR A 247 13.92 -16.62 2.30
N ASN A 248 13.63 -15.37 1.97
CA ASN A 248 14.15 -14.78 0.76
C ASN A 248 14.48 -13.30 1.02
N PRO A 249 15.73 -12.87 0.74
CA PRO A 249 16.19 -11.49 0.90
C PRO A 249 15.50 -10.53 -0.08
#